data_AF-A0A9E3KAA9-F1
#
_entry.id   AF-A0A9E3KAA9-F1
#
_cell.length_a   1.000
_cell.length_b   1.000
_cell.length_c   1.000
_cell.angle_alpha   90.00
_cell.angle_beta   90.00
_cell.angle_gamma   90.00
#
_symmetry.space_group_name_H-M   'P 1'
#
loop_
_entity.id
_entity.type
_entity.pdbx_description
1 polymer ?
#
loop_
_entity_poly.entity_id
_entity_poly.type
_entity_poly.pdbx_seq_one_letter_code
_entity_poly.pdbx_strand_id
1 'polypeptide(L)'
;MKRLLGIVLITVLPLYQWAQCAMCQATAESSRDAGSTAAEGLNKGVLYLLFMPIIFAVLMFIIWKRREHFLKQYEESQESYS
;
A
#
# COMPACT_ATOMS: atom_id res chain seq x y z
N MET A 1 -10.87 -19.65 7.60
CA MET A 1 -10.32 -19.60 6.22
C MET A 1 -11.15 -18.75 5.25
N LYS A 2 -12.49 -18.88 5.19
CA LYS A 2 -13.35 -18.10 4.28
C LYS A 2 -13.25 -16.57 4.45
N ARG A 3 -13.07 -16.09 5.69
CA ARG A 3 -12.87 -14.66 6.01
C ARG A 3 -11.51 -14.12 5.53
N LEU A 4 -10.46 -14.93 5.61
CA LEU A 4 -9.14 -14.59 5.09
C LEU A 4 -9.17 -14.56 3.55
N LEU A 5 -9.89 -15.49 2.92
CA LEU A 5 -10.11 -15.51 1.48
C LEU A 5 -10.80 -14.24 1.00
N GLY A 6 -11.83 -13.77 1.72
CA GLY A 6 -12.52 -12.52 1.42
C GLY A 6 -11.64 -11.28 1.56
N ILE A 7 -10.78 -11.22 2.59
CA ILE A 7 -9.83 -10.13 2.79
C ILE A 7 -8.79 -10.10 1.66
N VAL A 8 -8.24 -11.26 1.30
CA VAL A 8 -7.27 -11.38 0.19
C VAL A 8 -7.91 -11.00 -1.14
N LEU A 9 -9.17 -11.39 -1.39
CA LEU A 9 -9.87 -11.04 -2.61
C LEU A 9 -10.12 -9.53 -2.71
N ILE A 10 -10.56 -8.89 -1.61
CA ILE A 10 -10.80 -7.44 -1.55
C ILE A 10 -9.52 -6.62 -1.71
N THR A 11 -8.38 -7.09 -1.21
CA THR A 11 -7.10 -6.37 -1.34
C THR A 11 -6.40 -6.58 -2.68
N VAL A 12 -6.63 -7.72 -3.34
CA VAL A 12 -6.01 -8.03 -4.63
C VAL A 12 -6.79 -7.48 -5.83
N LEU A 13 -8.13 -7.43 -5.77
CA LEU A 13 -8.98 -6.84 -6.82
C LEU A 13 -8.61 -5.41 -7.26
N PRO A 14 -8.28 -4.46 -6.36
CA PRO A 14 -7.88 -3.11 -6.77
C PRO A 14 -6.51 -3.06 -7.46
N LEU A 15 -5.65 -4.08 -7.31
CA LEU A 15 -4.34 -4.13 -7.99
C LEU A 15 -4.47 -4.38 -9.50
N TYR A 16 -5.61 -4.91 -9.95
CA TYR A 16 -5.89 -5.20 -11.36
C TYR A 16 -6.73 -4.13 -12.05
N GLN A 17 -7.04 -3.03 -11.36
CA GLN A 17 -7.82 -1.94 -11.95
C GLN A 17 -6.91 -1.00 -12.75
N TRP A 18 -7.00 -1.09 -14.08
CA TRP A 18 -6.41 -0.09 -14.96
C TRP A 18 -7.23 1.20 -14.85
N ALA A 19 -6.61 2.23 -14.28
CA ALA A 19 -7.11 3.60 -14.18
C ALA A 19 -8.57 3.74 -13.67
N GLN A 20 -8.87 3.26 -12.47
CA GLN A 20 -10.16 3.59 -11.83
C GLN A 20 -10.16 5.02 -11.26
N CYS A 21 -10.43 5.97 -12.16
CA CYS A 21 -11.39 7.04 -11.96
C CYS A 21 -11.65 7.67 -13.34
N ALA A 22 -12.90 7.58 -13.83
CA ALA A 22 -13.30 8.11 -15.14
C ALA A 22 -12.94 9.60 -15.31
N MET A 23 -12.85 10.34 -14.20
CA MET A 23 -12.42 11.73 -14.16
C MET A 23 -10.92 11.90 -14.50
N CYS A 24 -10.03 11.06 -13.94
CA CYS A 24 -8.60 11.15 -14.24
C CYS A 24 -8.27 10.70 -15.67
N GLN A 25 -9.01 9.71 -16.20
CA GLN A 25 -8.86 9.30 -17.59
C GLN A 25 -9.36 10.39 -18.55
N ALA A 26 -10.53 11.00 -18.30
CA ALA A 26 -11.06 12.08 -19.13
C ALA A 26 -10.16 13.34 -19.11
N THR A 27 -9.55 13.67 -17.96
CA THR A 27 -8.57 14.78 -17.88
C THR A 27 -7.25 14.43 -18.59
N ALA A 28 -6.81 13.18 -18.53
CA ALA A 28 -5.64 12.73 -19.28
C ALA A 28 -5.89 12.77 -20.80
N GLU A 29 -7.03 12.27 -21.27
CA GLU A 29 -7.40 12.28 -22.70
C GLU A 29 -7.52 13.71 -23.25
N SER A 30 -8.25 14.60 -22.56
CA SER A 30 -8.35 16.02 -22.95
C SER A 30 -7.02 16.77 -22.94
N SER A 31 -6.09 16.41 -22.04
CA SER A 31 -4.73 16.97 -22.03
C SER A 31 -3.88 16.45 -23.20
N ARG A 32 -4.05 15.19 -23.62
CA ARG A 32 -3.35 14.60 -24.78
C ARG A 32 -3.82 15.20 -26.09
N ASP A 33 -5.12 15.38 -26.25
CA ASP A 33 -5.72 15.99 -27.44
C ASP A 33 -5.30 17.47 -27.59
N ALA A 34 -5.00 18.14 -26.47
CA ALA A 34 -4.40 19.47 -26.43
C ALA A 34 -2.87 19.49 -26.66
N GLY A 35 -2.24 18.34 -26.93
CA GLY A 35 -0.81 18.22 -27.22
C GLY A 35 0.11 18.17 -26.00
N SER A 36 -0.42 18.00 -24.79
CA SER A 36 0.37 17.97 -23.55
C SER A 36 0.93 16.57 -23.24
N THR A 37 2.23 16.50 -22.94
CA THR A 37 2.93 15.27 -22.52
C THR A 37 2.68 14.90 -21.05
N ALA A 38 2.05 15.79 -20.27
CA ALA A 38 1.75 15.56 -18.85
C ALA A 38 0.84 14.34 -18.61
N ALA A 39 0.02 13.98 -19.60
CA ALA A 39 -0.89 12.84 -19.51
C ALA A 39 -0.19 11.47 -19.54
N GLU A 40 1.03 11.35 -20.10
CA GLU A 40 1.81 10.11 -20.03
C GLU A 40 2.30 9.81 -18.59
N GLY A 41 2.40 10.83 -17.73
CA GLY A 41 2.85 10.71 -16.35
C GLY A 41 1.74 10.44 -15.34
N LEU A 42 0.47 10.68 -15.69
CA LEU A 42 -0.65 10.66 -14.73
C LEU A 42 -0.90 9.27 -14.14
N ASN A 43 -0.82 8.22 -14.97
CA ASN A 43 -0.96 6.83 -14.52
C ASN A 43 0.16 6.41 -13.55
N LYS A 44 1.37 6.97 -13.70
CA LYS A 44 2.48 6.74 -12.77
C LYS A 44 2.25 7.47 -11.44
N GLY A 45 1.66 8.67 -11.48
CA GLY A 45 1.31 9.43 -10.28
C GLY A 45 0.28 8.73 -9.39
N VAL A 46 -0.77 8.16 -9.98
CA VAL A 46 -1.80 7.41 -9.22
C VAL A 46 -1.21 6.15 -8.59
N LEU A 47 -0.40 5.39 -9.33
CA LEU A 47 0.31 4.23 -8.79
C LEU A 47 1.23 4.64 -7.63
N TYR A 48 1.98 5.74 -7.77
CA TYR A 48 2.87 6.23 -6.73
C TYR A 48 2.12 6.59 -5.43
N LEU A 49 0.99 7.30 -5.55
CA LEU A 49 0.16 7.67 -4.40
C LEU A 49 -0.53 6.47 -3.73
N LEU A 50 -0.86 5.42 -4.49
CA LEU A 50 -1.42 4.18 -3.94
C LEU A 50 -0.37 3.35 -3.19
N PHE A 51 0.86 3.25 -3.71
CA PHE A 51 1.91 2.43 -3.09
C PHE A 51 2.50 3.05 -1.82
N MET A 52 2.55 4.39 -1.74
CA MET A 52 3.11 5.10 -0.59
C MET A 52 2.50 4.68 0.77
N PRO A 53 1.17 4.69 0.97
CA PRO A 53 0.58 4.28 2.24
C PRO A 53 0.78 2.79 2.55
N ILE A 54 0.83 1.92 1.54
CA ILE A 54 1.07 0.48 1.72
C ILE A 54 2.49 0.23 2.23
N ILE A 55 3.49 0.87 1.63
CA ILE A 55 4.89 0.77 2.08
C ILE A 55 5.01 1.26 3.53
N PHE A 56 4.36 2.39 3.86
CA PHE A 56 4.40 2.94 5.21
C PHE A 56 3.77 1.99 6.24
N ALA A 57 2.62 1.39 5.93
CA ALA A 57 1.96 0.42 6.79
C ALA A 57 2.83 -0.84 7.02
N VAL A 58 3.48 -1.35 5.98
CA VAL A 58 4.38 -2.50 6.07
C VAL A 58 5.59 -2.19 6.97
N LEU A 59 6.20 -1.02 6.81
CA LEU A 59 7.32 -0.60 7.66
C LEU A 59 6.91 -0.49 9.13
N MET A 60 5.78 0.15 9.42
CA MET A 60 5.25 0.23 10.79
C MET A 60 4.99 -1.15 11.38
N PHE A 61 4.41 -2.06 10.60
CA PHE A 61 4.15 -3.44 11.05
C PHE A 61 5.45 -4.19 11.38
N ILE A 62 6.48 -4.09 10.54
CA ILE A 62 7.78 -4.73 10.78
C ILE A 62 8.44 -4.17 12.05
N ILE A 63 8.44 -2.84 12.23
CA ILE A 63 9.01 -2.19 13.41
C ILE A 63 8.28 -2.64 14.68
N TRP A 64 6.95 -2.67 14.65
CA TRP A 64 6.15 -3.08 15.80
C TRP A 64 6.41 -4.54 16.18
N LYS A 65 6.43 -5.45 15.21
CA LYS A 65 6.70 -6.87 15.46
C LYS A 65 8.11 -7.09 16.02
N ARG A 66 9.12 -6.37 15.51
CA ARG A 66 10.50 -6.44 16.04
C ARG A 66 10.57 -5.94 17.48
N ARG A 67 9.86 -4.86 17.81
CA ARG A 67 9.79 -4.34 19.18
C ARG A 67 9.15 -5.35 20.12
N GLU A 68 8.05 -6.00 19.72
CA GLU A 68 7.40 -7.02 20.55
C GLU A 68 8.32 -8.21 20.86
N HIS A 69 9.03 -8.74 19.84
CA HIS A 69 10.00 -9.82 20.06
C HIS A 69 11.15 -9.41 20.99
N PHE A 70 11.65 -8.18 20.85
CA PHE A 70 12.69 -7.67 21.73
C PHE A 70 12.21 -7.51 23.18
N LEU A 71 10.98 -7.04 23.39
CA LEU A 71 10.40 -6.88 24.72
C LEU A 71 10.18 -8.23 25.42
N LYS A 72 9.68 -9.25 24.70
CA LYS A 72 9.55 -10.61 25.27
C LYS A 72 10.90 -11.17 25.70
N GLN A 73 11.94 -10.95 24.90
CA GLN A 73 13.29 -11.41 25.26
C GLN A 73 13.86 -10.67 26.48
N TYR A 74 13.47 -9.40 26.68
CA TYR A 74 13.81 -8.66 27.89
C TYR A 74 13.09 -9.22 29.13
N GLU A 75 11.80 -9.52 29.04
CA GLU A 75 11.01 -10.12 30.13
C GLU A 75 11.56 -11.50 30.54
N GLU A 76 11.87 -12.37 29.57
CA GLU A 76 12.46 -13.70 29.83
C GLU A 76 13.87 -13.60 30.46
N SER A 77 14.66 -12.60 30.08
CA SER A 77 15.96 -12.34 30.71
C SER A 77 15.85 -11.78 32.14
N GLN A 78 14.77 -11.06 32.46
CA GLN A 78 14.49 -10.58 33.82
C GLN A 78 14.05 -11.73 34.74
N GLU A 79 13.21 -12.64 34.24
CA GLU A 79 12.76 -13.80 35.01
C GLU A 79 13.93 -14.75 35.35
N SER A 80 14.94 -14.88 34.48
CA SER A 80 16.13 -15.69 34.77
C SER A 80 17.04 -15.14 35.90
N TYR A 81 16.88 -13.87 36.30
CA TYR A 81 17.65 -13.28 37.41
C TYR A 81 16.88 -13.29 38.74
N SER A 82 15.57 -13.56 38.72
CA SER A 82 14.71 -13.71 39.91
C SER A 82 14.69 -15.14 40.43
#